data_AF-A0A7Y7YBE9-F1
#
_entry.id   AF-A0A7Y7YBE9-F1
#
_cell.length_a   1.000
_cell.length_b   1.000
_cell.length_c   1.000
_cell.angle_alpha   90.00
_cell.angle_beta   90.00
_cell.angle_gamma   90.00
#
_symmetry.space_group_name_H-M   'P 1'
#
loop_
_entity.id
_entity.type
_entity.pdbx_description
1 polymer ?
#
loop_
_entity_poly.entity_id
_entity_poly.type
_entity_poly.pdbx_seq_one_letter_code
_entity_poly.pdbx_strand_id
1 'polypeptide(L)'
;MTEHVPRSILPLLMLTLVFSMISGCSGKRPQTPIAGDPCYAKAVPTSGVGGLAWGPSIGTASVKALSNCRRYAAESGGASATCKVTAASCR
;
A
#
# COMPACT_ATOMS: atom_id res chain seq x y z
N MET A 1 39.73 -24.11 30.72
CA MET A 1 38.93 -22.88 30.51
C MET A 1 37.72 -23.32 29.71
N THR A 2 36.69 -23.82 30.41
CA THR A 2 35.49 -24.41 29.81
C THR A 2 34.32 -23.52 30.17
N GLU A 3 33.81 -22.83 29.15
CA GLU A 3 32.69 -21.89 29.20
C GLU A 3 31.45 -22.56 29.81
N HIS A 4 31.10 -22.20 31.04
CA HIS A 4 29.77 -22.45 31.58
C HIS A 4 28.85 -21.37 31.04
N VAL A 5 28.24 -21.62 29.88
CA VAL A 5 27.08 -20.84 29.42
C VAL A 5 25.92 -21.19 30.35
N PRO A 6 25.43 -20.25 31.19
CA PRO A 6 24.36 -20.56 32.10
C PRO A 6 23.07 -20.79 31.30
N ARG A 7 22.38 -21.88 31.64
CA ARG A 7 21.15 -22.42 31.04
C ARG A 7 20.00 -21.40 30.93
N SER A 8 20.13 -20.26 31.61
CA SER A 8 19.17 -19.15 31.65
C SER A 8 19.38 -18.10 30.55
N ILE A 9 20.52 -18.10 29.84
CA ILE A 9 20.82 -17.15 28.74
C ILE A 9 20.25 -17.66 27.40
N LEU A 10 20.02 -18.97 27.27
CA LEU A 10 19.49 -19.60 26.07
C LEU A 10 18.15 -19.02 25.55
N PRO A 11 17.13 -18.73 26.39
CA PRO A 11 15.89 -18.12 25.89
C PRO A 11 16.08 -16.66 25.46
N LEU A 12 17.01 -15.93 26.08
CA LEU A 12 17.31 -14.54 25.74
C LEU A 12 17.99 -14.43 24.36
N LEU A 13 18.85 -15.41 24.05
CA LEU A 13 19.59 -15.48 22.80
C LEU A 13 18.71 -15.90 21.61
N MET A 14 17.66 -16.69 21.86
CA MET A 14 16.65 -17.02 20.84
C MET A 14 15.73 -15.84 20.51
N LEU A 15 15.46 -14.96 21.48
CA LEU A 15 14.60 -13.79 21.29
C LEU A 15 15.23 -12.72 20.40
N THR A 16 16.56 -12.55 20.44
CA THR A 16 17.26 -11.58 19.59
C THR A 16 17.35 -12.03 18.12
N LEU A 17 17.35 -13.33 17.86
CA LEU A 17 17.42 -13.88 16.50
C LEU A 17 16.12 -13.67 15.72
N VAL A 18 14.96 -13.81 16.38
CA VAL A 18 13.64 -13.56 15.74
C VAL A 18 13.40 -12.07 15.47
N PHE A 19 13.94 -11.17 16.29
CA PHE A 19 13.76 -9.73 16.11
C PHE A 19 14.52 -9.16 14.91
N SER A 20 15.62 -9.82 14.51
CA SER A 20 16.46 -9.40 13.39
C SER A 20 15.80 -9.60 12.02
N MET A 21 14.76 -10.46 11.94
CA MET A 21 14.06 -10.76 10.68
C MET A 21 12.92 -9.78 10.35
N ILE A 22 12.66 -8.77 11.18
CA ILE A 22 11.61 -7.76 10.95
C ILE A 22 12.19 -6.45 10.37
N SER A 23 13.44 -6.46 9.87
CA SER A 23 13.91 -5.39 8.98
C SER A 23 13.40 -5.61 7.55
N GLY A 24 12.08 -5.74 7.42
CA GLY A 24 11.43 -5.64 6.11
C GLY A 24 11.78 -4.28 5.53
N CYS A 25 12.34 -4.26 4.32
CA CYS A 25 12.61 -3.04 3.55
C CYS A 25 11.40 -2.11 3.63
N SER A 26 11.47 -1.11 4.51
CA SER A 26 10.63 0.07 4.42
C SER A 26 11.14 0.82 3.20
N GLY A 27 10.72 0.35 2.03
CA GLY A 27 11.02 0.98 0.76
C GLY A 27 10.62 2.42 0.89
N LYS A 28 11.60 3.33 0.85
CA LYS A 28 11.36 4.77 0.79
C LYS A 28 10.36 4.97 -0.33
N ARG A 29 9.10 5.24 0.02
CA ARG A 29 8.14 5.79 -0.94
C ARG A 29 8.82 7.04 -1.47
N PRO A 30 9.01 7.18 -2.79
CA PRO A 30 9.52 8.42 -3.34
C PRO A 30 8.67 9.53 -2.74
N GLN A 31 9.27 10.39 -1.92
CA GLN A 31 8.62 11.60 -1.48
C GLN A 31 8.53 12.45 -2.73
N THR A 32 7.41 12.35 -3.45
CA THR A 32 7.10 13.23 -4.56
C THR A 32 7.26 14.66 -4.04
N PRO A 33 7.92 15.56 -4.80
CA PRO A 33 8.10 16.95 -4.39
C PRO A 33 6.77 17.57 -3.95
N ILE A 34 6.82 18.61 -3.10
CA ILE A 34 5.65 19.32 -2.53
C ILE A 34 4.70 19.90 -3.63
N ALA A 35 5.08 19.84 -4.91
CA ALA A 35 4.15 19.96 -6.02
C ALA A 35 3.27 18.70 -6.07
N GLY A 36 2.00 18.83 -5.65
CA GLY A 36 1.03 17.74 -5.73
C GLY A 36 1.02 17.05 -7.09
N ASP A 37 0.69 15.76 -7.08
CA ASP A 37 0.63 14.92 -8.27
C ASP A 37 -0.15 15.63 -9.42
N PRO A 38 0.44 15.80 -10.63
CA PRO A 38 -0.14 16.60 -11.71
C PRO A 38 -1.32 15.94 -12.40
N CYS A 39 -1.52 14.63 -12.22
CA CYS A 39 -2.54 13.87 -12.91
C CYS A 39 -3.49 13.21 -11.93
N TYR A 40 -4.77 13.15 -12.29
CA TYR A 40 -5.79 12.43 -11.54
C TYR A 40 -6.52 11.42 -12.41
N ALA A 41 -7.13 10.44 -11.76
CA ALA A 41 -8.07 9.52 -12.37
C ALA A 41 -9.21 9.18 -11.42
N LYS A 42 -10.37 8.89 -12.01
CA LYS A 42 -11.59 8.45 -11.32
C LYS A 42 -12.02 7.11 -11.89
N ALA A 43 -12.26 6.15 -11.01
CA ALA A 43 -12.84 4.85 -11.34
C ALA A 43 -14.16 4.65 -10.61
N VAL A 44 -15.13 4.01 -11.24
CA VAL A 44 -16.45 3.71 -10.65
C VAL A 44 -16.84 2.26 -10.94
N PRO A 45 -17.51 1.58 -9.98
CA PRO A 45 -18.15 0.30 -10.22
C PRO A 45 -19.49 0.48 -10.96
N THR A 46 -20.11 -0.62 -11.40
CA THR A 46 -21.48 -0.61 -11.93
C THR A 46 -22.51 -0.18 -10.88
N SER A 47 -22.27 -0.52 -9.60
CA SER A 47 -23.08 -0.07 -8.46
C SER A 47 -22.18 0.16 -7.24
N GLY A 48 -22.48 1.21 -6.46
CA GLY A 48 -21.74 1.59 -5.25
C GLY A 48 -20.77 2.76 -5.44
N VAL A 49 -19.87 2.95 -4.47
CA VAL A 49 -18.95 4.08 -4.41
C VAL A 49 -17.67 3.77 -5.20
N GLY A 50 -17.22 4.74 -6.02
CA GLY A 50 -15.98 4.65 -6.80
C GLY A 50 -14.73 5.08 -6.03
N GLY A 51 -13.64 5.30 -6.76
CA GLY A 51 -12.36 5.77 -6.24
C GLY A 51 -11.78 6.91 -7.07
N LEU A 52 -11.24 7.93 -6.39
CA LEU A 52 -10.44 9.01 -6.97
C LEU A 52 -9.00 8.84 -6.51
N ALA A 53 -8.03 9.09 -7.38
CA ALA A 53 -6.63 9.14 -7.00
C ALA A 53 -5.81 10.09 -7.89
N TRP A 54 -4.69 10.54 -7.32
CA TRP A 54 -3.70 11.38 -7.99
C TRP A 54 -2.38 10.62 -8.18
N GLY A 55 -1.63 10.96 -9.23
CA GLY A 55 -0.33 10.37 -9.55
C GLY A 55 0.55 11.26 -10.45
N PRO A 56 1.84 10.91 -10.57
CA PRO A 56 2.79 11.60 -11.46
C PRO A 56 2.46 11.43 -12.94
N SER A 57 1.61 10.45 -13.29
CA SER A 57 1.15 10.19 -14.65
C SER A 57 -0.30 9.67 -14.64
N ILE A 58 -0.99 9.74 -15.78
CA ILE A 58 -2.33 9.14 -15.96
C ILE A 58 -2.32 7.65 -15.59
N GLY A 59 -1.28 6.90 -15.96
CA GLY A 59 -1.18 5.46 -15.66
C GLY A 59 -1.13 5.19 -14.16
N THR A 60 -0.28 5.92 -13.43
CA THR A 60 -0.17 5.78 -11.97
C THR A 60 -1.46 6.21 -11.26
N ALA A 61 -2.07 7.31 -11.69
CA ALA A 61 -3.34 7.78 -11.14
C ALA A 61 -4.46 6.76 -11.39
N SER A 62 -4.52 6.17 -12.59
CA SER A 62 -5.53 5.18 -12.98
C SER A 62 -5.45 3.91 -12.16
N VAL A 63 -4.24 3.38 -11.96
CA VAL A 63 -4.02 2.18 -11.12
C VAL A 63 -4.45 2.44 -9.66
N LYS A 64 -4.07 3.60 -9.10
CA LYS A 64 -4.50 3.99 -7.75
C LYS A 64 -6.02 4.16 -7.66
N ALA A 65 -6.65 4.80 -8.65
CA ALA A 65 -8.09 5.03 -8.68
C ALA A 65 -8.87 3.72 -8.76
N LEU A 66 -8.41 2.77 -9.58
CA LEU A 66 -8.97 1.41 -9.66
C LEU A 66 -8.83 0.65 -8.33
N SER A 67 -7.67 0.73 -7.69
CA SER A 67 -7.46 0.11 -6.38
C SER A 67 -8.42 0.69 -5.32
N ASN A 68 -8.53 2.02 -5.26
CA ASN A 68 -9.47 2.72 -4.38
C ASN A 68 -10.92 2.31 -4.68
N CYS A 69 -11.31 2.27 -5.96
CA CYS A 69 -12.64 1.84 -6.37
C CYS A 69 -12.94 0.42 -5.88
N ARG A 70 -12.04 -0.54 -6.10
CA ARG A 70 -12.26 -1.94 -5.69
C ARG A 70 -12.45 -2.06 -4.17
N ARG A 71 -11.70 -1.27 -3.39
CA ARG A 71 -11.80 -1.23 -1.93
C ARG A 71 -13.12 -0.62 -1.47
N TYR A 72 -13.41 0.61 -1.90
CA TYR A 72 -14.58 1.35 -1.42
C TYR A 72 -15.91 0.83 -1.98
N ALA A 73 -15.90 0.28 -3.20
CA ALA A 73 -17.05 -0.40 -3.75
C ALA A 73 -17.42 -1.59 -2.86
N ALA A 74 -16.46 -2.43 -2.48
CA ALA A 74 -16.72 -3.56 -1.59
C ALA A 74 -17.27 -3.14 -0.21
N GLU A 75 -16.68 -2.10 0.39
CA GLU A 75 -17.12 -1.56 1.69
C GLU A 75 -18.53 -0.96 1.64
N SER A 76 -18.96 -0.48 0.47
CA SER A 76 -20.29 0.11 0.26
C SER A 76 -21.33 -0.89 -0.27
N GLY A 77 -21.03 -2.20 -0.28
CA GLY A 77 -21.90 -3.24 -0.84
C GLY A 77 -22.02 -3.21 -2.38
N GLY A 78 -21.11 -2.49 -3.05
CA GLY A 78 -21.02 -2.35 -4.49
C GLY A 78 -20.17 -3.41 -5.19
N ALA A 79 -20.22 -3.41 -6.53
CA ALA A 79 -19.58 -4.42 -7.37
C ALA A 79 -18.09 -4.12 -7.63
N SER A 80 -17.21 -4.47 -6.69
CA SER A 80 -15.76 -4.22 -6.76
C SER A 80 -15.09 -4.76 -8.05
N ALA A 81 -15.54 -5.90 -8.57
CA ALA A 81 -15.01 -6.51 -9.79
C ALA A 81 -15.30 -5.69 -11.07
N THR A 82 -16.24 -4.75 -11.02
CA THR A 82 -16.71 -3.97 -12.18
C THR A 82 -16.08 -2.58 -12.28
N CYS A 83 -15.11 -2.28 -11.41
CA CYS A 83 -14.43 -0.99 -11.40
C CYS A 83 -13.74 -0.70 -12.73
N LYS A 84 -14.08 0.44 -13.34
CA LYS A 84 -13.45 0.95 -14.56
C LYS A 84 -13.13 2.43 -14.43
N VAL A 85 -12.05 2.86 -15.08
CA VAL A 85 -11.69 4.29 -15.18
C VAL A 85 -12.69 4.99 -16.09
N THR A 86 -13.27 6.08 -15.62
CA THR A 86 -14.27 6.88 -16.35
C THR A 86 -13.79 8.28 -16.69
N ALA A 87 -12.81 8.79 -15.93
CA ALA A 87 -12.17 10.06 -16.21
C ALA A 87 -10.70 9.98 -15.79
N ALA A 88 -9.83 10.58 -16.60
CA ALA A 88 -8.44 10.82 -16.23
C ALA A 88 -7.95 12.07 -16.96
N SER A 89 -7.15 12.90 -16.27
CA SER A 89 -6.54 14.09 -16.86
C SER A 89 -5.30 14.48 -16.10
N CYS A 90 -4.43 15.24 -16.76
CA CYS A 90 -3.35 15.99 -16.13
C CYS A 90 -3.63 17.49 -16.20
N ARG A 91 -2.99 18.25 -15.31
CA ARG A 91 -2.94 19.70 -15.37
C ARG A 91 -2.20 20.19 -16.61
#